data_AF-A0AA36UMF3-F1
#
_entry.id   AF-A0AA36UMF3-F1
#
_cell.length_a   1.000
_cell.length_b   1.000
_cell.length_c   1.000
_cell.angle_alpha   90.00
_cell.angle_beta   90.00
_cell.angle_gamma   90.00
#
_symmetry.space_group_name_H-M   'P 1'
#
loop_
_entity.id
_entity.type
_entity.pdbx_description
1 polymer ?
#
loop_
_entity_poly.entity_id
_entity_poly.type
_entity_poly.pdbx_seq_one_letter_code
_entity_poly.pdbx_strand_id
1 'polypeptide(L)'
;MSEIDGLMLVVVRTDIRYRRAAVDGDILRFEGRLKELTSRHIILTQNIVLPSGKNAVEAESTLMVVSAESGRSISIPEPLFTLLKQYAEA
;
A
#
# COMPACT_ATOMS: atom_id res chain seq x y z
N MET A 1 -5.20 7.59 -23.86
CA MET A 1 -5.18 7.95 -22.43
C MET A 1 -5.27 6.68 -21.65
N SER A 2 -4.40 6.48 -20.66
CA SER A 2 -4.47 5.28 -19.85
C SER A 2 -5.77 5.31 -19.04
N GLU A 3 -6.43 4.16 -18.85
CA GLU A 3 -7.70 4.09 -18.11
C GLU A 3 -7.56 4.43 -16.60
N ILE A 4 -6.33 4.70 -16.17
CA ILE A 4 -5.97 5.13 -14.81
C ILE A 4 -5.53 6.61 -14.75
N ASP A 5 -5.53 7.32 -15.88
CA ASP A 5 -5.24 8.76 -15.92
C ASP A 5 -6.26 9.53 -15.08
N GLY A 6 -5.79 10.45 -14.23
CA GLY A 6 -6.66 11.27 -13.37
C GLY A 6 -7.12 10.60 -12.08
N LEU A 7 -6.60 9.41 -11.75
CA LEU A 7 -6.79 8.76 -10.46
C LEU A 7 -5.59 9.01 -9.53
N MET A 8 -5.88 9.22 -8.24
CA MET A 8 -4.87 9.30 -7.18
C MET A 8 -5.12 8.22 -6.14
N LEU A 9 -4.07 7.57 -5.67
CA LEU A 9 -4.12 6.74 -4.46
C LEU A 9 -3.76 7.60 -3.26
N VAL A 10 -4.70 7.77 -2.33
CA VAL A 10 -4.49 8.57 -1.13
C VAL A 10 -4.47 7.64 0.08
N VAL A 11 -3.40 7.72 0.87
CA VAL A 11 -3.31 7.03 2.17
C VAL A 11 -4.21 7.77 3.16
N VAL A 12 -5.22 7.07 3.68
CA VAL A 12 -6.18 7.63 4.64
C VAL A 12 -5.90 7.19 6.08
N ARG A 13 -5.14 6.11 6.25
CA ARG A 13 -4.68 5.63 7.56
C ARG A 13 -3.39 4.83 7.38
N THR A 14 -2.47 5.00 8.33
CA THR A 14 -1.33 4.09 8.52
C THR A 14 -1.24 3.72 9.99
N ASP A 15 -1.29 2.43 10.29
CA ASP A 15 -0.92 1.86 11.59
C ASP A 15 0.49 1.31 11.47
N ILE A 16 1.43 1.82 12.26
CA ILE A 16 2.85 1.47 12.17
C ILE A 16 3.39 1.09 13.54
N ARG A 17 4.17 0.01 13.57
CA ARG A 17 4.80 -0.52 14.77
C ARG A 17 6.29 -0.63 14.54
N TYR A 18 7.05 0.19 15.26
CA TYR A 18 8.50 0.08 15.33
C TYR A 18 8.86 -0.99 16.35
N ARG A 19 9.43 -2.10 15.89
CA ARG A 19 9.83 -3.25 16.71
C ARG A 19 11.28 -3.16 17.12
N ARG A 20 12.15 -2.68 16.23
CA ARG A 20 13.61 -2.61 16.42
C ARG A 20 14.14 -1.39 15.69
N ALA A 21 15.13 -0.72 16.28
CA ALA A 21 15.83 0.37 15.63
C ALA A 21 16.72 -0.18 14.51
N ALA A 22 16.58 0.39 13.32
CA ALA A 22 17.63 0.31 12.29
C ALA A 22 18.69 1.37 12.59
N VAL A 23 19.93 1.10 12.22
CA VAL A 23 21.05 2.02 12.41
C VAL A 23 21.67 2.41 11.07
N ASP A 24 22.53 3.42 11.09
CA ASP A 24 23.28 3.82 9.91
C ASP A 24 24.09 2.64 9.34
N GLY A 25 24.08 2.50 8.01
CA GLY A 25 24.69 1.37 7.31
C GLY A 25 23.82 0.10 7.18
N ASP A 26 22.66 0.01 7.83
CA ASP A 26 21.75 -1.12 7.61
C ASP A 26 21.15 -1.10 6.19
N ILE A 27 21.29 -2.23 5.47
CA ILE A 27 20.55 -2.46 4.23
C ILE A 27 19.22 -3.12 4.58
N LEU A 28 18.15 -2.32 4.54
CA LEU A 28 16.80 -2.76 4.89
C LEU A 28 16.06 -3.34 3.68
N ARG A 29 15.39 -4.48 3.87
CA ARG A 29 14.49 -5.05 2.86
C ARG A 29 13.05 -4.67 3.16
N PHE A 30 12.36 -4.12 2.16
CA PHE A 30 10.95 -3.75 2.26
C PHE A 30 10.11 -4.81 1.55
N GLU A 31 9.13 -5.34 2.25
CA GLU A 31 8.22 -6.37 1.76
C GLU A 31 6.79 -5.83 1.84
N GLY A 32 6.17 -5.58 0.70
CA GLY A 32 4.79 -5.11 0.60
C GLY A 32 3.88 -6.23 0.12
N ARG A 33 2.69 -6.32 0.70
CA ARG A 33 1.63 -7.21 0.23
C ARG A 33 0.29 -6.48 0.19
N LEU A 34 -0.48 -6.74 -0.87
CA LEU A 34 -1.88 -6.35 -0.92
C LEU A 34 -2.69 -7.32 -0.05
N LYS A 35 -3.07 -6.87 1.14
CA LYS A 35 -3.80 -7.67 2.13
C LYS A 35 -5.28 -7.77 1.79
N GLU A 36 -5.88 -6.66 1.38
CA GLU A 36 -7.30 -6.59 1.07
C GLU A 36 -7.53 -5.60 -0.08
N LEU A 37 -8.41 -5.98 -1.00
CA LEU A 37 -8.87 -5.15 -2.10
C LEU A 37 -10.39 -5.24 -2.16
N THR A 38 -11.06 -4.12 -1.92
CA THR A 38 -12.52 -4.00 -2.05
C THR A 38 -12.87 -3.01 -3.15
N SER A 39 -14.16 -2.79 -3.40
CA SER A 39 -14.59 -1.75 -4.35
C SER A 39 -14.32 -0.32 -3.87
N ARG A 40 -13.94 -0.09 -2.60
CA ARG A 40 -13.78 1.24 -2.01
C ARG A 40 -12.41 1.52 -1.42
N HIS A 41 -11.69 0.50 -0.97
CA HIS A 41 -10.41 0.68 -0.30
C HIS A 41 -9.44 -0.45 -0.59
N ILE A 42 -8.16 -0.12 -0.40
CA ILE A 42 -7.01 -0.99 -0.57
C ILE A 42 -6.33 -1.06 0.80
N ILE A 43 -6.01 -2.26 1.28
CA ILE A 43 -5.18 -2.45 2.48
C ILE A 43 -3.85 -3.04 2.05
N LEU A 44 -2.77 -2.29 2.28
CA LEU A 44 -1.40 -2.73 2.09
C LEU A 44 -0.76 -3.03 3.44
N THR A 45 -0.15 -4.20 3.56
CA THR A 45 0.78 -4.49 4.68
C THR A 45 2.20 -4.34 4.20
N GLN A 46 3.05 -3.74 5.03
CA GLN A 46 4.47 -3.57 4.78
C GLN A 46 5.29 -4.07 5.96
N ASN A 47 6.29 -4.90 5.69
CA ASN A 47 7.31 -5.29 6.66
C ASN A 47 8.65 -4.71 6.21
N ILE A 48 9.40 -4.16 7.17
CA ILE A 48 10.78 -3.73 6.94
C ILE A 48 11.67 -4.68 7.74
N VAL A 49 12.57 -5.37 7.04
CA VAL A 49 13.41 -6.44 7.56
C VAL A 49 14.87 -5.96 7.65
N LEU A 50 15.48 -6.16 8.82
CA LEU A 50 16.90 -5.89 9.08
C LEU A 50 17.79 -6.91 8.36
N PRO A 51 19.10 -6.63 8.20
CA PRO A 51 20.08 -7.62 7.70
C PRO A 51 20.08 -8.93 8.51
N SER A 52 19.74 -8.86 9.81
CA SER A 52 19.57 -10.02 10.69
C SER A 52 18.37 -10.93 10.37
N GLY A 53 17.50 -10.53 9.42
CA GLY A 53 16.26 -11.21 9.09
C GLY A 53 15.09 -10.90 10.03
N LYS A 54 15.29 -10.06 11.05
CA LYS A 54 14.23 -9.65 11.99
C LYS A 54 13.45 -8.44 11.45
N ASN A 55 12.14 -8.41 11.69
CA ASN A 55 11.33 -7.22 11.41
C ASN A 55 11.78 -6.03 12.28
N ALA A 56 12.14 -4.92 11.64
CA ALA A 56 12.28 -3.60 12.27
C ALA A 56 10.93 -2.89 12.37
N VAL A 57 10.10 -2.99 11.33
CA VAL A 57 8.81 -2.31 11.23
C VAL A 57 7.77 -3.25 10.66
N GLU A 58 6.56 -3.13 11.19
CA GLU A 58 5.33 -3.69 10.62
C GLU A 58 4.35 -2.54 10.45
N ALA A 59 3.79 -2.38 9.26
CA ALA A 59 2.83 -1.34 8.96
C ALA A 59 1.64 -1.86 8.16
N GLU A 60 0.48 -1.27 8.38
CA GLU A 60 -0.72 -1.46 7.57
C GLU A 60 -1.23 -0.09 7.13
N SER A 61 -1.39 0.09 5.83
CA SER A 61 -1.89 1.33 5.23
C SER A 61 -3.20 1.08 4.50
N THR A 62 -4.21 1.89 4.80
CA THR A 62 -5.47 1.94 4.07
C THR A 62 -5.38 3.05 3.03
N LEU A 63 -5.67 2.73 1.77
CA LEU A 63 -5.70 3.68 0.66
C LEU A 63 -7.10 3.75 0.05
N MET A 64 -7.43 4.93 -0.47
CA MET A 64 -8.63 5.18 -1.26
C MET A 64 -8.24 5.74 -2.63
N VAL A 65 -9.06 5.45 -3.64
CA VAL A 65 -8.94 6.07 -4.96
C VAL A 65 -9.68 7.41 -4.93
N VAL A 66 -9.02 8.47 -5.38
CA VAL A 66 -9.55 9.83 -5.44
C VAL A 66 -9.50 10.32 -6.88
N SER A 67 -10.59 10.94 -7.35
CA SER A 67 -10.62 11.63 -8.64
C SER A 67 -9.81 12.93 -8.55
N ALA A 68 -8.83 13.11 -9.43
CA ALA A 68 -8.02 14.32 -9.48
C ALA A 68 -8.83 15.58 -9.86
N GLU A 69 -9.92 15.41 -10.61
CA GLU A 69 -10.81 16.50 -10.99
C GLU A 69 -11.66 17.01 -9.82
N SER A 70 -12.24 16.09 -9.04
CA SER A 70 -13.18 16.45 -7.97
C SER A 70 -12.57 16.49 -6.57
N GLY A 71 -11.39 15.87 -6.38
CA GLY A 71 -10.78 15.66 -5.07
C GLY A 71 -11.57 14.70 -4.16
N ARG A 72 -12.60 14.02 -4.68
CA ARG A 72 -13.47 13.13 -3.91
C ARG A 72 -13.05 11.67 -4.04
N SER A 73 -13.25 10.91 -2.98
CA SER A 73 -13.10 9.46 -3.04
C SER A 73 -14.14 8.85 -3.97
N ILE A 74 -13.71 7.89 -4.77
CA ILE A 74 -14.53 7.14 -5.71
C ILE A 74 -14.36 5.64 -5.47
N SER A 75 -15.27 4.84 -5.99
CA SER A 75 -15.05 3.39 -6.09
C SER A 75 -13.82 3.12 -6.97
N ILE A 76 -13.09 2.05 -6.66
CA ILE A 76 -11.95 1.61 -7.45
C ILE A 76 -12.44 1.26 -8.86
N PRO A 77 -11.95 1.93 -9.91
CA PRO A 77 -12.35 1.62 -11.28
C PRO A 77 -11.92 0.21 -11.68
N GLU A 78 -12.74 -0.47 -12.49
CA GLU A 78 -12.53 -1.87 -12.89
C GLU A 78 -11.14 -2.17 -13.47
N PRO A 79 -10.53 -1.31 -14.31
CA PRO A 79 -9.18 -1.55 -14.82
C PRO A 79 -8.13 -1.58 -13.71
N LEU A 80 -8.23 -0.67 -12.74
CA LEU A 80 -7.34 -0.61 -11.59
C LEU A 80 -7.60 -1.79 -10.64
N PHE A 81 -8.87 -2.14 -10.41
CA PHE A 81 -9.24 -3.28 -9.57
C PHE A 81 -8.67 -4.58 -10.14
N THR A 82 -8.85 -4.82 -11.44
CA THR A 82 -8.32 -6.01 -12.14
C THR A 82 -6.80 -6.06 -12.09
N LEU A 83 -6.12 -4.92 -12.31
CA LEU A 83 -4.67 -4.84 -12.20
C LEU A 83 -4.19 -5.18 -10.77
N LEU A 84 -4.79 -4.56 -9.75
CA LEU A 84 -4.39 -4.78 -8.36
C LEU A 84 -4.67 -6.20 -7.89
N LYS A 85 -5.74 -6.85 -8.39
CA LYS A 85 -6.09 -8.22 -8.02
C LYS A 85 -4.97 -9.22 -8.35
N GLN A 86 -4.18 -8.97 -9.40
CA GLN A 86 -3.01 -9.78 -9.76
C GLN A 86 -1.94 -9.84 -8.65
N TYR A 87 -1.92 -8.84 -7.76
CA TYR A 87 -0.99 -8.74 -6.63
C TYR A 87 -1.62 -9.15 -5.29
N ALA A 88 -2.94 -9.41 -5.25
CA ALA A 88 -3.63 -9.89 -4.06
C ALA A 88 -3.51 -11.43 -3.89
N GLU A 89 -3.33 -12.14 -5.00
CA GLU A 89 -3.31 -13.61 -5.06
C GLU A 89 -1.89 -14.22 -4.91
N ALA A 90 -0.87 -13.39 -4.69
CA ALA A 90 0.51 -13.80 -4.38
C ALA A 90 0.79 -13.83 -2.86
#